data_AF-A0A9X2P1K1-F1
#
_entry.id   AF-A0A9X2P1K1-F1
#
_cell.length_a   1.000
_cell.length_b   1.000
_cell.length_c   1.000
_cell.angle_alpha   90.00
_cell.angle_beta   90.00
_cell.angle_gamma   90.00
#
_symmetry.space_group_name_H-M   'P 1'
#
loop_
_entity.id
_entity.type
_entity.pdbx_description
1 polymer ?
#
loop_
_entity_poly.entity_id
_entity_poly.type
_entity_poly.pdbx_seq_one_letter_code
_entity_poly.pdbx_strand_id
1 'polypeptide(L)'
;MVTKTTFKKKFPDVKVQKLQTSVVFSRQQVEETVLKMCDSLGVGLLYYNYANRWITVYTSEKMKKALDSMKPGFEVFHEHYGVYGKVISDKPFVICGELCIRVDFGGMPESGAYCCTCFVM
;
A
#
# COMPACT_ATOMS: atom_id res chain seq x y z
N MET A 1 -16.01 -2.15 7.10
CA MET A 1 -14.81 -1.93 7.94
C MET A 1 -13.72 -2.87 7.44
N VAL A 2 -12.52 -2.36 7.14
CA VAL A 2 -11.39 -3.21 6.73
C VAL A 2 -10.90 -3.99 7.95
N THR A 3 -10.73 -5.31 7.81
CA THR A 3 -10.27 -6.20 8.88
C THR A 3 -9.12 -7.09 8.39
N LYS A 4 -8.49 -7.83 9.31
CA LYS A 4 -7.40 -8.76 8.96
C LYS A 4 -7.86 -9.82 7.93
N THR A 5 -9.12 -10.26 8.00
CA THR A 5 -9.67 -11.28 7.09
C THR A 5 -9.80 -10.77 5.65
N THR A 6 -9.96 -9.45 5.46
CA THR A 6 -9.96 -8.81 4.13
C THR A 6 -8.68 -9.11 3.36
N PHE A 7 -7.52 -9.13 4.04
CA PHE A 7 -6.23 -9.36 3.40
C PHE A 7 -5.77 -10.82 3.46
N LYS A 8 -6.27 -11.61 4.40
CA LYS A 8 -5.72 -12.94 4.73
C LYS A 8 -5.66 -13.90 3.54
N LYS A 9 -6.61 -13.83 2.60
CA LYS A 9 -6.63 -14.67 1.39
C LYS A 9 -5.44 -14.38 0.47
N LYS A 10 -5.13 -13.10 0.24
CA LYS A 10 -4.09 -12.64 -0.68
C LYS A 10 -2.71 -12.50 -0.02
N PHE A 11 -2.73 -12.16 1.27
CA PHE A 11 -1.58 -11.97 2.15
C PHE A 11 -1.76 -12.83 3.40
N PRO A 12 -1.47 -14.15 3.34
CA PRO A 12 -1.56 -15.03 4.50
C PRO A 12 -0.67 -14.59 5.67
N ASP A 13 0.41 -13.86 5.37
CA ASP A 13 1.37 -13.29 6.29
C ASP A 13 0.93 -11.96 6.92
N VAL A 14 -0.31 -11.50 6.66
CA VAL A 14 -0.81 -10.22 7.19
C VAL A 14 -0.65 -10.11 8.71
N LYS A 15 -0.02 -9.02 9.14
CA LYS A 15 0.12 -8.60 10.54
C LYS A 15 -0.68 -7.32 10.77
N VAL A 16 -1.13 -7.13 12.00
CA VAL A 16 -1.91 -5.95 12.41
C VAL A 16 -1.21 -5.32 13.60
N GLN A 17 -0.86 -4.05 13.46
CA GLN A 17 -0.30 -3.23 14.53
C GLN A 17 -1.35 -2.20 14.95
N LYS A 18 -1.54 -2.02 16.26
CA LYS A 18 -2.38 -0.97 16.81
C LYS A 18 -1.49 -0.03 17.61
N LEU A 19 -1.47 1.23 17.22
CA LEU A 19 -0.70 2.27 17.87
C LEU A 19 -1.67 3.20 18.59
N GLN A 20 -1.34 3.58 19.82
CA GLN A 20 -2.04 4.64 20.55
C GLN A 20 -1.10 5.84 20.69
N THR A 21 -1.55 7.00 20.22
CA THR A 21 -0.81 8.26 20.35
C THR A 21 -1.19 8.98 21.64
N SER A 22 -0.28 9.79 22.19
CA SER A 22 -0.57 10.61 23.39
C SER A 22 -1.63 11.68 23.09
N VAL A 23 -1.56 12.28 21.90
CA VAL A 23 -2.47 13.31 21.38
C VAL A 23 -3.06 12.91 20.03
N VAL A 24 -4.11 13.59 19.57
CA VAL A 24 -4.67 13.35 18.23
C VAL A 24 -3.71 13.90 17.18
N PHE A 25 -3.30 13.05 16.23
CA PHE A 25 -2.43 13.42 15.13
C PHE A 25 -3.23 13.97 13.95
N SER A 26 -2.65 14.94 13.23
CA SER A 26 -3.13 15.32 11.90
C SER A 26 -2.98 14.15 10.92
N ARG A 27 -3.68 14.22 9.78
CA ARG A 27 -3.60 13.19 8.73
C ARG A 27 -2.15 12.96 8.27
N GLN A 28 -1.39 14.04 8.08
CA GLN A 28 0.01 13.96 7.66
C GLN A 28 0.87 13.26 8.72
N GLN A 29 0.70 13.62 10.00
CA GLN A 29 1.44 12.98 11.09
C GLN A 29 1.12 11.48 11.21
N VAL A 30 -0.14 11.08 10.99
CA VAL A 30 -0.51 9.65 10.93
C VAL A 30 0.23 8.97 9.79
N GLU A 31 0.17 9.52 8.59
CA GLU A 31 0.82 8.95 7.39
C GLU A 31 2.34 8.78 7.60
N GLU A 32 3.02 9.84 8.05
CA GLU A 32 4.46 9.80 8.34
C GLU A 32 4.81 8.77 9.41
N THR A 33 3.99 8.64 10.45
CA THR A 33 4.18 7.64 11.52
C THR A 33 4.05 6.22 10.98
N VAL A 34 3.03 5.98 10.14
CA VAL A 34 2.81 4.67 9.51
C VAL A 34 3.97 4.30 8.60
N LEU A 35 4.40 5.22 7.71
CA LEU A 35 5.49 4.96 6.79
C LEU A 35 6.81 4.70 7.52
N LYS A 36 7.16 5.53 8.52
CA LYS A 36 8.35 5.31 9.35
C LYS A 36 8.32 3.97 10.08
N MET A 37 7.15 3.55 10.57
CA MET A 37 6.98 2.25 11.22
C MET A 37 7.22 1.11 10.22
N CYS A 38 6.63 1.19 9.02
CA CYS A 38 6.82 0.18 7.97
C CYS A 38 8.30 0.07 7.56
N ASP A 39 8.99 1.20 7.38
CA ASP A 39 10.41 1.23 7.07
C ASP A 39 11.27 0.63 8.18
N SER A 40 11.00 1.00 9.44
CA SER A 40 11.74 0.51 10.61
C SER A 40 11.58 -1.00 10.81
N LEU A 41 10.41 -1.55 10.46
CA LEU A 41 10.11 -2.97 10.57
C LEU A 41 10.48 -3.77 9.31
N GLY A 42 10.85 -3.11 8.22
CA GLY A 42 11.12 -3.76 6.94
C GLY A 42 9.89 -4.47 6.36
N VAL A 43 8.69 -3.91 6.51
CA VAL A 43 7.42 -4.49 6.04
C VAL A 43 6.68 -3.56 5.08
N GLY A 44 5.84 -4.13 4.22
CA GLY A 44 5.03 -3.39 3.26
C GLY A 44 3.69 -3.02 3.88
N LEU A 45 3.26 -1.78 3.69
CA LEU A 45 1.94 -1.31 4.06
C LEU A 45 0.89 -1.88 3.09
N LEU A 46 -0.12 -2.56 3.65
CA LEU A 46 -1.33 -2.96 2.92
C LEU A 46 -2.41 -1.88 3.04
N TYR A 47 -2.65 -1.43 4.26
CA TYR A 47 -3.66 -0.43 4.58
C TYR A 47 -3.40 0.16 5.96
N TYR A 48 -3.79 1.40 6.19
CA TYR A 48 -4.00 1.92 7.54
C TYR A 48 -5.31 2.68 7.64
N ASN A 49 -5.86 2.69 8.84
CA ASN A 49 -6.88 3.65 9.22
C ASN A 49 -6.54 4.25 10.59
N TYR A 50 -7.24 5.33 10.92
CA TYR A 50 -7.09 5.98 12.20
C TYR A 50 -8.41 6.57 12.66
N ALA A 51 -8.58 6.63 13.98
CA ALA A 51 -9.70 7.27 14.64
C ALA A 51 -9.22 7.81 15.99
N ASN A 52 -9.43 9.10 16.25
CA ASN A 52 -8.96 9.77 17.46
C ASN A 52 -7.44 9.57 17.66
N ARG A 53 -7.06 8.89 18.74
CA ARG A 53 -5.67 8.59 19.11
C ARG A 53 -5.23 7.19 18.71
N TRP A 54 -6.02 6.47 17.93
CA TRP A 54 -5.74 5.10 17.52
C TRP A 54 -5.42 5.03 16.04
N ILE A 55 -4.32 4.36 15.71
CA ILE A 55 -3.93 4.04 14.33
C ILE A 55 -3.86 2.52 14.22
N THR A 56 -4.57 1.94 13.25
CA THR A 56 -4.45 0.51 12.93
C THR A 56 -3.75 0.38 11.60
N VAL A 57 -2.67 -0.40 11.58
CA VAL A 57 -1.83 -0.62 10.40
C VAL A 57 -1.87 -2.10 10.05
N TYR A 58 -2.07 -2.39 8.78
CA TYR A 58 -2.05 -3.73 8.20
C TYR A 58 -0.80 -3.84 7.33
N THR A 59 0.03 -4.84 7.62
CA THR A 59 1.35 -4.99 6.98
C THR A 59 1.59 -6.41 6.48
N SER A 60 2.49 -6.55 5.52
CA SER A 60 2.91 -7.84 4.96
C SER A 60 4.36 -7.80 4.46
N GLU A 61 5.09 -8.89 4.67
CA GLU A 61 6.44 -9.09 4.13
C GLU A 61 6.37 -9.41 2.62
N LYS A 62 5.35 -10.16 2.19
CA LYS A 62 5.05 -10.38 0.77
C LYS A 62 4.84 -9.06 0.04
N MET A 63 4.09 -8.14 0.65
CA MET A 63 3.89 -6.79 0.11
C MET A 63 5.22 -6.01 0.00
N LYS A 64 6.10 -6.09 1.01
CA LYS A 64 7.40 -5.41 0.97
C LYS A 64 8.22 -5.81 -0.25
N LYS A 65 8.34 -7.12 -0.49
CA LYS A 65 9.10 -7.66 -1.63
C LYS A 65 8.58 -7.16 -2.97
N ALA A 66 7.26 -7.04 -3.10
CA ALA A 66 6.64 -6.50 -4.30
C ALA A 66 6.95 -5.00 -4.47
N LEU A 67 6.80 -4.20 -3.40
CA LEU A 67 7.11 -2.77 -3.41
C LEU A 67 8.58 -2.49 -3.79
N ASP A 68 9.52 -3.31 -3.33
CA ASP A 68 10.95 -3.16 -3.64
C ASP A 68 11.25 -3.33 -5.15
N SER A 69 10.36 -4.00 -5.88
CA SER A 69 10.46 -4.22 -7.33
C SER A 69 9.72 -3.16 -8.14
N MET A 70 8.72 -2.48 -7.57
CA MET A 70 7.85 -1.49 -8.25
C MET A 70 8.54 -0.14 -8.42
N LYS A 71 9.59 -0.12 -9.24
CA LYS A 71 10.34 1.09 -9.64
C LYS A 71 9.89 1.56 -11.03
N PRO A 72 10.15 2.82 -11.42
CA PRO A 72 9.87 3.28 -12.77
C PRO A 72 10.37 2.32 -13.86
N GLY A 73 9.52 2.05 -14.83
CA GLY A 73 9.77 1.10 -15.93
C GLY A 73 9.49 -0.37 -15.61
N PHE A 74 9.25 -0.73 -14.35
CA PHE A 74 8.84 -2.09 -13.99
C PHE A 74 7.48 -2.42 -14.61
N GLU A 75 7.36 -3.64 -15.14
CA GLU A 75 6.11 -4.10 -15.76
C GLU A 75 5.22 -4.76 -14.70
N VAL A 76 3.96 -4.33 -14.66
CA VAL A 76 2.94 -4.87 -13.76
C VAL A 76 1.75 -5.37 -14.55
N PHE A 77 1.16 -6.48 -14.10
CA PHE A 77 -0.02 -7.08 -14.71
C PHE A 77 -1.27 -6.73 -13.92
N HIS A 78 -2.27 -6.13 -14.57
CA HIS A 78 -3.56 -5.82 -13.94
C HIS A 78 -4.58 -6.92 -14.24
N GLU A 79 -4.80 -7.83 -13.29
CA GLU A 79 -5.62 -9.03 -13.45
C GLU A 79 -7.04 -8.76 -13.99
N HIS A 80 -7.72 -7.71 -13.47
CA HIS A 80 -9.08 -7.39 -13.89
C HIS A 80 -9.18 -6.95 -15.35
N TYR A 81 -8.14 -6.31 -15.89
CA TYR A 81 -8.13 -5.78 -17.25
C TYR A 81 -7.38 -6.71 -18.22
N GLY A 82 -6.60 -7.66 -17.71
CA GLY A 82 -5.80 -8.56 -18.53
C GLY A 82 -4.66 -7.85 -19.29
N VAL A 83 -4.24 -6.67 -18.82
CA VAL A 83 -3.22 -5.85 -19.50
C VAL A 83 -1.96 -5.69 -18.66
N TYR A 84 -0.84 -5.54 -19.37
CA TYR A 84 0.45 -5.15 -18.78
C TYR A 84 0.63 -3.64 -18.90
N GLY A 85 1.15 -3.03 -17.83
CA GLY A 85 1.47 -1.61 -17.79
C GLY A 85 2.83 -1.38 -17.17
N LYS A 86 3.37 -0.17 -17.35
CA LYS A 86 4.66 0.24 -16.79
C LYS A 86 4.45 1.19 -15.63
N VAL A 87 5.16 0.95 -14.54
CA VAL A 87 5.20 1.90 -13.43
C VAL A 87 5.88 3.18 -13.90
N ILE A 88 5.26 4.33 -13.66
CA ILE A 88 5.79 5.65 -14.01
C ILE A 88 6.11 6.52 -12.78
N SER A 89 5.60 6.17 -11.60
CA SER A 89 5.90 6.89 -10.37
C SER A 89 7.25 6.49 -9.80
N ASP A 90 8.06 7.48 -9.40
CA ASP A 90 9.38 7.25 -8.77
C ASP A 90 9.30 6.46 -7.46
N LYS A 91 8.25 6.71 -6.68
CA LYS A 91 8.01 6.06 -5.39
C LYS A 91 6.52 5.80 -5.19
N PRO A 92 6.15 4.72 -4.47
CA PRO A 92 4.80 4.55 -3.96
C PRO A 92 4.39 5.74 -3.08
N PHE A 93 3.12 6.12 -3.16
CA PHE A 93 2.53 7.21 -2.39
C PHE A 93 1.18 6.80 -1.81
N VAL A 94 0.75 7.45 -0.73
CA VAL A 94 -0.45 7.05 -0.02
C VAL A 94 -1.70 7.67 -0.64
N ILE A 95 -2.71 6.84 -0.91
CA ILE A 95 -4.08 7.27 -1.21
C ILE A 95 -5.02 6.52 -0.28
N CYS A 96 -5.84 7.25 0.48
CA CYS A 96 -6.89 6.69 1.33
C CYS A 96 -6.44 5.56 2.28
N GLY A 97 -5.17 5.57 2.70
CA GLY A 97 -4.61 4.56 3.61
C GLY A 97 -3.81 3.45 2.93
N GLU A 98 -3.81 3.38 1.59
CA GLU A 98 -3.12 2.35 0.81
C GLU A 98 -1.90 2.94 0.10
N LEU A 99 -0.88 2.11 -0.17
CA LEU A 99 0.20 2.48 -1.07
C LEU A 99 -0.25 2.30 -2.51
N CYS A 100 -0.09 3.36 -3.30
CA CYS A 100 -0.41 3.42 -4.71
C CYS A 100 0.82 3.78 -5.54
N ILE A 101 0.81 3.32 -6.79
CA ILE A 101 1.76 3.69 -7.83
C ILE A 101 0.99 4.22 -9.03
N ARG A 102 1.66 5.02 -9.86
CA ARG A 102 1.12 5.38 -11.17
C ARG A 102 1.57 4.36 -12.20
N VAL A 103 0.63 3.88 -13.01
CA VAL A 103 0.87 2.90 -14.07
C VAL A 103 0.34 3.44 -15.38
N ASP A 104 1.17 3.35 -16.40
CA ASP A 104 0.84 3.64 -17.79
C ASP A 104 0.58 2.33 -18.53
N PHE A 105 -0.62 2.18 -19.09
CA PHE A 105 -1.02 1.03 -19.90
C PHE A 105 -0.89 1.33 -21.41
N GLY A 106 0.05 2.21 -21.79
CA GLY A 106 0.27 2.61 -23.18
C GLY A 106 -0.66 3.73 -23.63
N GLY A 107 -0.93 4.69 -22.75
CA GLY A 107 -1.81 5.83 -23.04
C GLY A 107 -3.30 5.50 -23.04
N MET A 108 -3.69 4.32 -22.58
CA MET A 108 -5.09 3.93 -22.44
C MET A 108 -5.78 4.73 -21.32
N PRO A 109 -7.11 4.94 -21.39
CA PRO A 109 -7.88 5.63 -20.34
C PRO A 109 -7.73 5.04 -18.93
N GLU A 110 -7.37 3.76 -18.84
CA GLU A 110 -7.11 3.02 -17.62
C GLU A 110 -5.76 3.41 -16.98
N SER A 111 -4.92 4.21 -17.63
CA SER A 111 -3.67 4.68 -17.02
C SER A 111 -3.97 5.62 -15.85
N GLY A 112 -3.31 5.41 -14.71
CA GLY A 112 -3.70 6.13 -13.50
C GLY A 112 -2.99 5.66 -12.24
N ALA A 113 -3.57 6.03 -11.09
CA ALA A 113 -3.08 5.60 -9.79
C ALA A 113 -3.78 4.30 -9.36
N TYR A 114 -2.99 3.30 -9.01
CA TYR A 114 -3.46 1.98 -8.62
C TYR A 114 -2.88 1.58 -7.28
N CYS A 115 -3.68 0.92 -6.46
CA CYS A 115 -3.22 0.29 -5.23
C CYS A 115 -2.19 -0.79 -5.58
N CYS A 116 -1.04 -0.76 -4.90
CA CYS A 116 0.04 -1.71 -5.13
C CYS A 116 -0.43 -3.16 -4.90
N THR A 117 -1.42 -3.34 -4.02
CA THR A 117 -2.08 -4.62 -3.76
C THR A 117 -2.74 -5.22 -5.00
N CYS A 118 -3.09 -4.44 -6.03
CA CYS A 118 -3.63 -4.96 -7.30
C CYS A 118 -2.60 -5.81 -8.06
N PHE A 119 -1.31 -5.52 -7.90
CA PHE A 119 -0.23 -6.12 -8.69
C PHE A 119 0.57 -7.20 -7.96
N VAL A 120 0.22 -7.50 -6.71
CA VAL A 120 0.83 -8.61 -5.98
C VAL A 120 0.04 -9.88 -6.25
N MET A 121 0.69 -10.98 -6.65
CA MET A 121 0.07 -12.30 -6.81
C MET A 121 0.35 -13.17 -5.59
#